data_AF-A0A1L8TGF0-F1
#
_entry.id   AF-A0A1L8TGF0-F1
#
_cell.length_a   1.000
_cell.length_b   1.000
_cell.length_c   1.000
_cell.angle_alpha   90.00
_cell.angle_beta   90.00
_cell.angle_gamma   90.00
#
_symmetry.space_group_name_H-M   'P 1'
#
loop_
_entity.id
_entity.type
_entity.pdbx_description
1 polymer ?
#
loop_
_entity_poly.entity_id
_entity_poly.type
_entity_poly.pdbx_seq_one_letter_code
_entity_poly.pdbx_strand_id
1 'polypeptide(L)'
;MKETKYYNQIVDMLRWLSATEDDGISSKKVRELFRNIQSRNIIPESVYNNNSEQIDEYMEIIPLTNKELKARGHHNPQMYKRKIKSELENYMMSIPEWLFMKCYKQDQIRCEQIGRYDQVFFVEGEYSSNVGFQVLKGKEENRFF
;
A
#
# COMPACT_ATOMS: atom_id res chain seq x y z
N MET A 1 11.72 -20.39 3.69
CA MET A 1 10.58 -19.47 3.95
C MET A 1 9.76 -19.85 5.20
N LYS A 2 9.52 -21.14 5.47
CA LYS A 2 8.68 -21.62 6.60
C LYS A 2 9.23 -21.39 8.02
N GLU A 3 10.44 -20.85 8.16
CA GLU A 3 11.12 -20.69 9.46
C GLU A 3 11.29 -19.22 9.88
N THR A 4 10.77 -18.27 9.10
CA THR A 4 10.88 -16.85 9.46
C THR A 4 9.89 -16.51 10.57
N LYS A 5 10.28 -15.64 11.50
CA LYS A 5 9.36 -15.10 12.53
C LYS A 5 8.08 -14.55 11.93
N TYR A 6 8.16 -13.91 10.77
CA TYR A 6 7.01 -13.38 10.07
C TYR A 6 6.09 -14.49 9.52
N TYR A 7 6.65 -15.52 8.91
CA TYR A 7 5.86 -16.68 8.45
C TYR A 7 5.13 -17.36 9.63
N ASN A 8 5.81 -17.55 10.76
CA ASN A 8 5.20 -18.12 11.95
C ASN A 8 4.07 -17.21 12.49
N GLN A 9 4.27 -15.88 12.52
CA GLN A 9 3.22 -14.93 12.91
C GLN A 9 1.98 -15.00 12.00
N ILE A 10 2.18 -15.13 10.68
CA ILE A 10 1.09 -15.26 9.72
C ILE A 10 0.38 -16.61 9.87
N VAL A 11 1.12 -17.71 10.01
CA VAL A 11 0.55 -19.05 10.22
C VAL A 11 -0.24 -19.12 11.53
N ASP A 12 0.28 -18.52 12.60
CA ASP A 12 -0.41 -18.44 13.87
C ASP A 12 -1.71 -17.63 13.71
N MET A 13 -1.65 -16.45 13.07
CA MET A 13 -2.86 -15.66 12.78
C MET A 13 -3.90 -16.41 11.92
N LEU A 14 -3.46 -17.14 10.89
CA LEU A 14 -4.34 -17.93 10.03
C LEU A 14 -4.97 -19.12 10.78
N ARG A 15 -4.20 -19.78 11.66
CA ARG A 15 -4.73 -20.82 12.55
C ARG A 15 -5.81 -20.28 13.51
N TRP A 16 -5.65 -19.05 13.99
CA TRP A 16 -6.65 -18.41 14.85
C TRP A 16 -7.93 -18.03 14.10
N LEU A 17 -7.84 -17.65 12.82
CA LEU A 17 -9.02 -17.40 11.99
C LEU A 17 -9.84 -18.68 11.76
N SER A 18 -9.19 -19.85 11.71
CA SER A 18 -9.88 -21.14 11.68
C SER A 18 -10.43 -21.60 13.03
N ALA A 19 -10.04 -20.94 14.13
CA ALA A 19 -10.41 -21.29 15.50
C ALA A 19 -11.44 -20.32 16.12
N THR A 20 -12.17 -19.57 15.29
CA THR A 20 -13.26 -18.67 15.74
C THR A 20 -14.50 -19.41 16.26
N GLU A 21 -14.48 -20.73 16.37
CA GLU A 21 -15.44 -21.51 17.15
C GLU A 21 -14.75 -22.04 18.43
N ASP A 22 -14.83 -21.24 19.50
CA ASP A 22 -14.78 -21.70 20.92
C ASP A 22 -13.44 -21.81 21.69
N ASP A 23 -12.49 -20.88 21.49
CA ASP A 23 -11.15 -20.97 22.13
C ASP A 23 -10.92 -20.15 23.43
N GLY A 24 -11.95 -19.56 24.05
CA GLY A 24 -11.79 -18.90 25.36
C GLY A 24 -10.86 -17.66 25.40
N ILE A 25 -10.41 -17.15 24.24
CA ILE A 25 -9.59 -15.93 24.15
C ILE A 25 -10.48 -14.69 24.08
N SER A 26 -10.25 -13.74 24.99
CA SER A 26 -11.04 -12.50 25.04
C SER A 26 -10.91 -11.68 23.75
N SER A 27 -12.02 -11.06 23.32
CA SER A 27 -12.07 -10.12 22.20
C SER A 27 -11.07 -8.95 22.31
N LYS A 28 -10.58 -8.66 23.53
CA LYS A 28 -9.53 -7.69 23.80
C LYS A 28 -8.17 -8.17 23.30
N LYS A 29 -7.83 -9.44 23.53
CA LYS A 29 -6.56 -10.04 23.10
C LYS A 29 -6.47 -10.18 21.58
N VAL A 30 -7.60 -10.53 20.95
CA VAL A 30 -7.77 -10.50 19.49
C VAL A 30 -7.51 -9.09 18.98
N ARG A 31 -8.21 -8.09 19.52
CA ARG A 31 -7.99 -6.69 19.11
C ARG A 31 -6.54 -6.23 19.29
N GLU A 32 -5.85 -6.58 20.36
CA GLU A 32 -4.43 -6.24 20.56
C GLU A 32 -3.51 -6.85 19.49
N LEU A 33 -3.72 -8.12 19.12
CA LEU A 33 -2.95 -8.81 18.09
C LEU A 33 -3.17 -8.22 16.69
N PHE A 34 -4.43 -7.93 16.36
CA PHE A 34 -4.78 -7.34 15.06
C PHE A 34 -4.49 -5.84 14.97
N ARG A 35 -4.40 -5.13 16.11
CA ARG A 35 -4.10 -3.67 16.16
C ARG A 35 -2.71 -3.32 15.63
N ASN A 36 -1.79 -4.28 15.59
CA ASN A 36 -0.43 -4.09 15.09
C ASN A 36 -0.24 -4.53 13.62
N ILE A 37 -1.29 -4.96 12.93
CA ILE A 37 -1.26 -5.18 11.48
C ILE A 37 -1.43 -3.81 10.80
N GLN A 38 -0.42 -2.96 10.95
CA GLN A 38 -0.34 -1.73 10.19
C GLN A 38 -0.05 -2.09 8.73
N SER A 39 -0.69 -1.36 7.82
CA SER A 39 -0.48 -1.49 6.40
C SER A 39 -0.37 -0.11 5.76
N ARG A 40 0.27 -0.06 4.60
CA ARG A 40 0.39 1.14 3.78
C ARG A 40 -0.07 0.83 2.38
N ASN A 41 -0.78 1.79 1.80
CA ASN A 41 -1.13 1.77 0.40
C ASN A 41 0.09 2.20 -0.42
N ILE A 42 0.41 1.40 -1.43
CA ILE A 42 1.51 1.61 -2.35
C ILE A 42 1.05 1.36 -3.78
N ILE A 43 1.74 1.95 -4.74
CA ILE A 43 1.64 1.60 -6.17
C ILE A 43 2.89 0.79 -6.51
N PRO A 44 2.76 -0.48 -6.95
CA PRO A 44 3.90 -1.21 -7.47
C PRO A 44 4.48 -0.51 -8.70
N GLU A 45 5.81 -0.39 -8.82
CA GLU A 45 6.48 0.19 -9.99
C GLU A 45 6.02 -0.46 -11.30
N SER A 46 5.84 -1.78 -11.32
CA SER A 46 5.28 -2.50 -12.47
C SER A 46 3.87 -2.04 -12.88
N VAL A 47 3.03 -1.68 -11.90
CA VAL A 47 1.68 -1.12 -12.18
C VAL A 47 1.81 0.30 -12.70
N TYR A 48 2.69 1.12 -12.11
CA TYR A 48 2.96 2.47 -12.57
C TYR A 48 3.46 2.49 -14.02
N ASN A 49 4.48 1.68 -14.34
CA ASN A 49 5.08 1.66 -15.67
C ASN A 49 4.09 1.25 -16.78
N ASN A 50 3.07 0.46 -16.44
CA ASN A 50 2.01 0.06 -17.36
C ASN A 50 0.87 1.09 -17.49
N ASN A 51 0.76 2.05 -16.57
CA ASN A 51 -0.37 2.99 -16.46
C ASN A 51 0.10 4.42 -16.14
N SER A 52 1.33 4.77 -16.52
CA SER A 52 1.99 6.00 -16.05
C SER A 52 1.23 7.25 -16.50
N GLU A 53 0.75 7.26 -17.74
CA GLU A 53 -0.04 8.37 -18.28
C GLU A 53 -1.28 8.69 -17.43
N GLN A 54 -2.08 7.67 -17.07
CA GLN A 54 -3.29 7.89 -16.27
C GLN A 54 -2.95 8.26 -14.82
N ILE A 55 -1.95 7.60 -14.23
CA ILE A 55 -1.54 7.87 -12.85
C ILE A 55 -0.99 9.29 -12.76
N ASP A 56 -0.12 9.71 -13.65
CA ASP A 56 0.46 11.05 -13.69
C ASP A 56 -0.63 12.12 -13.87
N GLU A 57 -1.62 11.90 -14.75
CA GLU A 57 -2.78 12.79 -14.91
C GLU A 57 -3.53 12.96 -13.57
N TYR A 58 -3.79 11.86 -12.87
CA TYR A 58 -4.48 11.91 -11.59
C TYR A 58 -3.66 12.63 -10.52
N MET A 59 -2.35 12.37 -10.47
CA MET A 59 -1.44 13.05 -9.56
C MET A 59 -1.33 14.56 -9.86
N GLU A 60 -1.48 14.98 -11.12
CA GLU A 60 -1.55 16.41 -11.49
C GLU A 60 -2.87 17.06 -11.02
N ILE A 61 -3.99 16.34 -11.15
CA ILE A 61 -5.33 16.88 -10.86
C ILE A 61 -5.60 17.03 -9.36
N ILE A 62 -5.23 16.02 -8.56
CA ILE A 62 -5.52 15.98 -7.11
C ILE A 62 -5.06 17.26 -6.35
N PRO A 63 -3.85 17.82 -6.58
CA PRO A 63 -3.39 19.01 -5.86
C PRO A 63 -4.09 20.30 -6.29
N LEU A 64 -4.69 20.38 -7.48
CA LEU A 64 -5.28 21.61 -8.03
C LEU A 64 -6.38 22.18 -7.13
N THR A 65 -6.45 23.49 -6.96
CA THR A 65 -7.55 24.13 -6.24
C THR A 65 -8.88 23.97 -6.98
N ASN A 66 -10.00 24.10 -6.26
CA ASN A 66 -11.33 24.12 -6.90
C ASN A 66 -11.47 25.24 -7.93
N LYS A 67 -10.72 26.34 -7.78
CA LYS A 67 -10.71 27.45 -8.76
C LYS A 67 -10.03 27.03 -10.06
N GLU A 68 -8.87 26.38 -9.98
CA GLU A 68 -8.14 25.87 -11.15
C GLU A 68 -8.95 24.80 -11.89
N LEU A 69 -9.62 23.90 -11.17
CA LEU A 69 -10.50 22.90 -11.77
C LEU A 69 -11.71 23.52 -12.47
N LYS A 70 -12.32 24.57 -11.90
CA LYS A 70 -13.38 25.32 -12.58
C LYS A 70 -12.87 26.02 -13.85
N ALA A 71 -11.65 26.57 -13.81
CA ALA A 71 -11.02 27.18 -14.98
C ALA A 71 -10.76 26.17 -16.11
N ARG A 72 -10.48 24.91 -15.76
CA ARG A 72 -10.38 23.78 -16.69
C ARG A 72 -11.75 23.22 -17.15
N GLY A 73 -12.87 23.84 -16.74
CA GLY A 73 -14.22 23.47 -17.18
C GLY A 73 -14.95 22.46 -16.29
N HIS A 74 -14.39 22.06 -15.13
CA HIS A 74 -15.06 21.14 -14.22
C HIS A 74 -16.08 21.87 -13.34
N HIS A 75 -17.37 21.70 -13.66
CA HIS A 75 -18.48 22.37 -12.96
C HIS A 75 -18.65 21.95 -11.49
N ASN A 76 -18.26 20.71 -11.14
CA ASN A 76 -18.27 20.20 -9.76
C ASN A 76 -16.88 19.67 -9.34
N PRO A 77 -15.94 20.57 -8.97
CA PRO A 77 -14.56 20.20 -8.64
C PRO A 77 -14.44 19.20 -7.49
N GLN A 78 -15.32 19.28 -6.48
CA GLN A 78 -15.26 18.40 -5.32
C GLN A 78 -15.59 16.95 -5.69
N MET A 79 -16.67 16.75 -6.44
CA MET A 79 -17.02 15.42 -6.96
C MET A 79 -15.97 14.89 -7.92
N TYR A 80 -15.45 15.76 -8.80
CA TYR A 80 -14.41 15.38 -9.74
C TYR A 80 -13.14 14.90 -9.02
N LYS A 81 -12.65 15.65 -8.04
CA LYS A 81 -11.52 15.22 -7.20
C LYS A 81 -11.76 13.90 -6.49
N ARG A 82 -12.95 13.71 -5.91
CA ARG A 82 -13.31 12.44 -5.26
C ARG A 82 -13.24 11.28 -6.25
N LYS A 83 -13.75 11.48 -7.46
CA LYS A 83 -13.67 10.47 -8.52
C LYS A 83 -12.20 10.16 -8.83
N ILE A 84 -11.38 11.17 -9.13
CA ILE A 84 -9.96 10.98 -9.46
C ILE A 84 -9.18 10.28 -8.35
N LYS A 85 -9.44 10.62 -7.07
CA LYS A 85 -8.87 9.89 -5.93
C LYS A 85 -9.28 8.42 -5.93
N SER A 86 -10.55 8.13 -6.13
CA SER A 86 -11.06 6.75 -6.21
C SER A 86 -10.48 5.98 -7.40
N GLU A 87 -10.27 6.64 -8.55
CA GLU A 87 -9.64 6.01 -9.73
C GLU A 87 -8.16 5.74 -9.46
N LEU A 88 -7.44 6.63 -8.78
CA LEU A 88 -6.05 6.40 -8.37
C LEU A 88 -5.93 5.23 -7.39
N GLU A 89 -6.88 5.09 -6.46
CA GLU A 89 -6.93 3.96 -5.52
C GLU A 89 -7.01 2.59 -6.22
N ASN A 90 -7.54 2.51 -7.44
CA ASN A 90 -7.59 1.26 -8.21
C ASN A 90 -6.19 0.75 -8.62
N TYR A 91 -5.17 1.62 -8.64
CA TYR A 91 -3.79 1.24 -8.91
C TYR A 91 -2.98 0.98 -7.63
N MET A 92 -3.60 1.24 -6.47
CA MET A 92 -2.95 1.04 -5.18
C MET A 92 -3.25 -0.35 -4.63
N MET A 93 -2.32 -0.85 -3.84
CA MET A 93 -2.54 -2.01 -3.01
C MET A 93 -1.99 -1.81 -1.61
N SER A 94 -2.60 -2.49 -0.65
CA SER A 94 -2.16 -2.47 0.74
C SER A 94 -1.06 -3.51 0.95
N ILE A 95 0.09 -3.08 1.47
CA ILE A 95 1.16 -3.98 1.93
C ILE A 95 1.36 -3.83 3.45
N PRO A 96 1.81 -4.88 4.15
CA PRO A 96 2.13 -4.78 5.56
C PRO A 96 3.24 -3.77 5.86
N GLU A 97 3.17 -3.09 7.00
CA GLU A 97 4.14 -2.05 7.41
C GLU A 97 5.57 -2.58 7.47
N TRP A 98 5.78 -3.81 7.97
CA TRP A 98 7.12 -4.39 8.03
C TRP A 98 7.73 -4.59 6.63
N LEU A 99 6.89 -4.87 5.62
CA LEU A 99 7.34 -5.05 4.24
C LEU A 99 7.68 -3.69 3.63
N PHE A 100 6.83 -2.70 3.87
CA PHE A 100 7.11 -1.31 3.50
C PHE A 100 8.44 -0.84 4.11
N MET A 101 8.64 -1.01 5.42
CA MET A 101 9.87 -0.62 6.10
C MET A 101 11.10 -1.38 5.59
N LYS A 102 10.93 -2.62 5.17
CA LYS A 102 12.00 -3.38 4.51
C LYS A 102 12.39 -2.73 3.17
N CYS A 103 11.41 -2.42 2.32
CA CYS A 103 11.66 -1.76 1.02
C CYS A 103 12.29 -0.37 1.23
N TYR A 104 11.80 0.38 2.23
CA TYR A 104 12.35 1.69 2.60
C TYR A 104 13.84 1.62 2.96
N LYS A 105 14.25 0.63 3.76
CA LYS A 105 15.66 0.40 4.12
C LYS A 105 16.54 -0.02 2.95
N GLN A 106 15.93 -0.52 1.88
CA GLN A 106 16.63 -0.97 0.67
C GLN A 106 16.62 0.10 -0.43
N ASP A 107 16.18 1.33 -0.13
CA ASP A 107 16.00 2.42 -1.07
C ASP A 107 15.07 2.10 -2.26
N GLN A 108 14.11 1.18 -2.04
CA GLN A 108 13.17 0.68 -3.04
C GLN A 108 11.83 1.44 -3.04
N ILE A 109 11.79 2.64 -2.45
CA ILE A 109 10.57 3.44 -2.34
C ILE A 109 10.82 4.83 -2.90
N ARG A 110 10.03 5.20 -3.91
CA ARG A 110 9.88 6.58 -4.35
C ARG A 110 8.62 7.17 -3.72
N CYS A 111 8.73 8.32 -3.07
CA CYS A 111 7.60 9.02 -2.45
C CYS A 111 7.32 10.29 -3.25
N GLU A 112 6.08 10.47 -3.68
CA GLU A 112 5.62 11.69 -4.34
C GLU A 112 4.53 12.36 -3.52
N GLN A 113 4.71 13.65 -3.28
CA GLN A 113 3.77 14.44 -2.49
C GLN A 113 2.67 15.01 -3.39
N ILE A 114 1.42 14.67 -3.09
CA ILE A 114 0.25 15.10 -3.85
C ILE A 114 -0.52 16.11 -3.00
N GLY A 115 -0.17 17.37 -3.15
CA GLY A 115 -0.75 18.45 -2.37
C GLY A 115 -0.26 18.48 -0.92
N ARG A 116 -1.03 19.10 -0.02
CA ARG A 116 -0.53 19.45 1.32
C ARG A 116 -0.42 18.27 2.28
N TYR A 117 -1.27 17.25 2.13
CA TYR A 117 -1.40 16.15 3.09
C TYR A 117 -1.35 14.76 2.45
N ASP A 118 -1.53 14.63 1.14
CA ASP A 118 -1.54 13.33 0.48
C ASP A 118 -0.13 13.00 -0.05
N GLN A 119 0.25 11.73 0.03
CA GLN A 119 1.50 11.19 -0.49
C GLN A 119 1.19 9.86 -1.17
N VAL A 120 1.92 9.57 -2.24
CA VAL A 120 1.88 8.27 -2.93
C VAL A 120 3.25 7.64 -2.86
N PHE A 121 3.27 6.36 -2.48
CA PHE A 121 4.49 5.57 -2.39
C PHE A 121 4.53 4.60 -3.56
N PHE A 122 5.53 4.77 -4.43
CA PHE A 122 5.88 3.81 -5.45
C PHE A 122 6.92 2.85 -4.88
N VAL A 123 6.69 1.55 -5.01
CA VAL A 123 7.58 0.52 -4.45
C VAL A 123 8.08 -0.37 -5.57
N GLU A 124 9.40 -0.58 -5.64
CA GLU A 124 10.00 -1.49 -6.60
C GLU A 124 9.49 -2.92 -6.39
N GLY A 125 8.94 -3.51 -7.44
CA GLY A 125 8.46 -4.87 -7.41
C GLY A 125 7.49 -5.20 -8.53
N GLU A 126 7.29 -6.49 -8.72
CA GLU A 126 6.37 -7.02 -9.71
C GLU A 126 5.05 -7.35 -9.05
N TYR A 127 3.96 -6.86 -9.63
CA TYR A 127 2.61 -7.26 -9.28
C TYR A 127 2.04 -8.17 -10.37
N SER A 128 1.46 -9.30 -9.95
CA SER A 128 0.63 -10.13 -10.81
C SER A 128 -0.65 -10.52 -10.07
N SER A 129 -1.75 -10.66 -10.80
CA SER A 129 -3.03 -11.13 -10.22
C SER A 129 -2.93 -12.53 -9.60
N ASN A 130 -2.03 -13.37 -10.11
CA ASN A 130 -1.87 -14.76 -9.67
C ASN A 130 -1.02 -14.91 -8.40
N VAL A 131 0.00 -14.05 -8.22
CA VAL A 131 0.99 -14.21 -7.14
C VAL A 131 1.01 -13.01 -6.18
N GLY A 132 0.30 -11.93 -6.50
CA GLY A 132 0.33 -10.68 -5.75
C GLY A 132 1.62 -9.89 -5.99
N PHE A 133 2.01 -9.10 -5.00
CA PHE A 133 3.20 -8.25 -5.06
C PHE A 133 4.45 -8.98 -4.58
N GLN A 134 5.49 -8.91 -5.39
CA GLN A 134 6.81 -9.45 -5.10
C GLN A 134 7.84 -8.32 -5.12
N VAL A 135 8.48 -8.11 -3.99
CA VAL A 135 9.59 -7.15 -3.87
C VAL A 135 10.80 -7.71 -4.59
N LEU A 136 11.52 -6.86 -5.32
CA LEU A 136 12.82 -7.23 -5.88
C LEU A 136 13.76 -7.64 -4.74
N LYS A 137 14.53 -8.72 -4.93
CA LYS A 137 15.56 -9.10 -3.96
C LYS A 137 16.60 -7.97 -3.90
N GLY A 138 16.54 -7.14 -2.86
CA GLY A 138 17.58 -6.15 -2.59
C GLY A 138 18.95 -6.83 -2.39
N LYS A 139 20.02 -6.03 -2.48
CA LYS A 139 21.38 -6.49 -2.13
C LYS A 139 21.35 -7.17 -0.76
N GLU A 140 21.89 -8.38 -0.67
CA GLU A 140 21.91 -9.14 0.58
C GLU A 140 22.51 -8.28 1.69
N GLU A 141 21.72 -7.99 2.74
CA GLU A 141 22.32 -7.61 4.01
C GLU A 141 23.14 -8.83 4.47
N ASN A 142 24.47 -8.69 4.50
CA ASN A 142 25.33 -9.59 5.25
C ASN A 142 24.87 -9.59 6.72
N ARG A 143 23.93 -10.47 7.06
CA ARG A 143 23.46 -10.68 8.43
C ARG A 143 24.43 -11.61 9.14
N PHE A 144 25.62 -11.09 9.44
CA PHE A 144 26.52 -11.58 10.46
C PHE A 144 26.53 -10.59 11.62
N PHE A 145 25.45 -10.48 12.41
CA PHE A 145 25.48 -9.93 13.77
C PHE A 145 24.32 -10.52 14.59
#